data_AF-A0A9D1D125-F1
#
_entry.id   AF-A0A9D1D125-F1
#
_cell.length_a   1.000
_cell.length_b   1.000
_cell.length_c   1.000
_cell.angle_alpha   90.00
_cell.angle_beta   90.00
_cell.angle_gamma   90.00
#
_symmetry.space_group_name_H-M   'P 1'
#
loop_
_entity.id
_entity.type
_entity.pdbx_description
1 polymer ?
#
loop_
_entity_poly.entity_id
_entity_poly.type
_entity_poly.pdbx_seq_one_letter_code
_entity_poly.pdbx_strand_id
1 'polypeptide(L)'
;MILYQALSSYQILECILHRRFFYPEEKAVLLLGTYIKERMPDYGRIRELGFFDEIFLFRYGGYQGGEEQIVKDVEEELSKTLPYQLSEFERILVAGIHTYLQVYLIRKQIPFEMFEDGSGALSRPEVLAEIHQKSAPGRSRILEKYGLYDHSQPLITRKYADFAAQREGFQDEKAVDFSIKEYLGRLESGEKEKLRSLFHVPSLGTLSRSVLLLTQQFANLGQLSFDEQVLIYQNLFDYFLEEEQVLIKPHPDDILYYHRLFSKAAVLREPFPSELLPLAFERLPQTVATISSTGVNQIRGDFQEALCFNALYEKSFHANHRYALGVAVMEGLQVTKIAQAGCNEVQLRNFAKRCKGEMEILDVGEDPKDDAKLEGSVLFWDDWSQKEAPFWMADQGKVRGILFLNSNRRFQMYDLKDGIGRAKERFFDLIPVKVAKRKAASDWISLCADYRDTEEEDILYFYSREERMRKMAAEFEYQKTLPRTGSEISIERMGDDEIRIRMLEGILEATEQRLLEYIRKEEER
;
A
#
# COMPACT_ATOMS: atom_id res chain seq x y z
N MET A 1 -17.65 -18.07 30.44
CA MET A 1 -16.83 -16.83 30.51
C MET A 1 -15.82 -16.83 29.38
N ILE A 2 -15.68 -15.71 28.69
CA ILE A 2 -14.85 -15.55 27.49
C ILE A 2 -13.81 -14.44 27.72
N LEU A 3 -12.54 -14.69 27.41
CA LEU A 3 -11.47 -13.70 27.45
C LEU A 3 -11.21 -13.15 26.05
N TYR A 4 -11.24 -11.84 25.89
CA TYR A 4 -10.82 -11.14 24.69
C TYR A 4 -9.53 -10.38 24.95
N GLN A 5 -8.66 -10.31 23.96
CA GLN A 5 -7.51 -9.40 23.92
C GLN A 5 -7.66 -8.45 22.73
N ALA A 6 -7.35 -7.18 22.94
CA ALA A 6 -7.23 -6.20 21.85
C ALA A 6 -6.09 -5.19 22.09
N LEU A 7 -5.44 -4.78 21.00
CA LEU A 7 -4.31 -3.86 20.97
C LEU A 7 -4.59 -2.54 20.23
N SER A 8 -5.72 -2.41 19.53
CA SER A 8 -6.04 -1.20 18.78
C SER A 8 -7.54 -0.91 18.81
N SER A 9 -7.93 0.30 18.43
CA SER A 9 -9.34 0.67 18.30
C SER A 9 -10.09 -0.20 17.28
N TYR A 10 -9.40 -0.62 16.20
CA TYR A 10 -9.92 -1.58 15.23
C TYR A 10 -10.19 -2.93 15.91
N GLN A 11 -9.21 -3.48 16.62
CA GLN A 11 -9.35 -4.77 17.30
C GLN A 11 -10.39 -4.74 18.44
N ILE A 12 -10.56 -3.59 19.10
CA ILE A 12 -11.66 -3.39 20.06
C ILE A 12 -13.00 -3.50 19.33
N LEU A 13 -13.15 -2.87 18.17
CA LEU A 13 -14.36 -2.97 17.35
C LEU A 13 -14.63 -4.44 16.93
N GLU A 14 -13.60 -5.18 16.52
CA GLU A 14 -13.71 -6.62 16.22
C GLU A 14 -14.23 -7.41 17.41
N CYS A 15 -13.61 -7.22 18.59
CA CYS A 15 -14.01 -7.91 19.81
C CYS A 15 -15.46 -7.58 20.23
N ILE A 16 -15.88 -6.31 20.10
CA ILE A 16 -17.24 -5.86 20.41
C ILE A 16 -18.27 -6.57 19.53
N LEU A 17 -18.04 -6.54 18.21
CA LEU A 17 -18.96 -7.16 17.25
C LEU A 17 -18.99 -8.68 17.44
N HIS A 18 -17.82 -9.30 17.59
CA HIS A 18 -17.74 -10.74 17.80
C HIS A 18 -18.49 -11.17 19.06
N ARG A 19 -18.25 -10.51 20.22
CA ARG A 19 -18.98 -10.79 21.45
C ARG A 19 -20.49 -10.69 21.21
N ARG A 20 -20.94 -9.61 20.58
CA ARG A 20 -22.37 -9.32 20.39
C ARG A 20 -23.09 -10.43 19.62
N PHE A 21 -22.47 -10.99 18.59
CA PHE A 21 -23.13 -11.97 17.72
C PHE A 21 -22.86 -13.43 18.09
N PHE A 22 -21.73 -13.74 18.74
CA PHE A 22 -21.35 -15.11 19.05
C PHE A 22 -21.55 -15.47 20.52
N TYR A 23 -21.42 -14.49 21.43
CA TYR A 23 -21.46 -14.72 22.88
C TYR A 23 -22.22 -13.61 23.62
N PRO A 24 -23.49 -13.30 23.26
CA PRO A 24 -24.24 -12.18 23.83
C PRO A 24 -24.56 -12.34 25.33
N GLU A 25 -24.77 -13.57 25.79
CA GLU A 25 -25.19 -13.88 27.16
C GLU A 25 -24.01 -14.32 28.07
N GLU A 26 -22.83 -14.53 27.49
CA GLU A 26 -21.66 -14.96 28.25
C GLU A 26 -20.99 -13.78 28.92
N LYS A 27 -20.51 -14.03 30.15
CA LYS A 27 -19.59 -13.10 30.81
C LYS A 27 -18.33 -12.94 29.94
N ALA A 28 -18.01 -11.71 29.55
CA ALA A 28 -16.89 -11.39 28.68
C ALA A 28 -15.95 -10.39 29.37
N VAL A 29 -14.67 -10.77 29.40
CA VAL A 29 -13.57 -9.96 29.94
C VAL A 29 -12.72 -9.47 28.79
N LEU A 30 -12.38 -8.17 28.78
CA LEU A 30 -11.50 -7.57 27.78
C LEU A 30 -10.15 -7.19 28.39
N LEU A 31 -9.07 -7.75 27.86
CA LEU A 31 -7.70 -7.42 28.19
C LEU A 31 -7.16 -6.42 27.14
N LEU A 32 -6.87 -5.21 27.57
CA LEU A 32 -6.36 -4.13 26.71
C LEU A 32 -4.90 -3.83 27.00
N GLY A 33 -4.18 -3.37 25.98
CA GLY A 33 -2.83 -2.83 26.19
C GLY A 33 -2.83 -1.56 27.03
N THR A 34 -1.85 -1.40 27.91
CA THR A 34 -1.73 -0.22 28.80
C THR A 34 -1.64 1.12 28.05
N TYR A 35 -1.11 1.15 26.84
CA TYR A 35 -1.06 2.35 25.98
C TYR A 35 -2.44 2.81 25.50
N ILE A 36 -3.51 2.02 25.70
CA ILE A 36 -4.88 2.44 25.37
C ILE A 36 -5.28 3.70 26.13
N LYS A 37 -4.68 3.96 27.31
CA LYS A 37 -4.91 5.19 28.09
C LYS A 37 -4.59 6.47 27.32
N GLU A 38 -3.63 6.41 26.41
CA GLU A 38 -3.24 7.55 25.58
C GLU A 38 -4.07 7.61 24.30
N ARG A 39 -4.33 6.44 23.68
CA ARG A 39 -5.04 6.34 22.39
C ARG A 39 -6.56 6.48 22.50
N MET A 40 -7.14 6.03 23.61
CA MET A 40 -8.57 6.07 23.90
C MET A 40 -8.76 6.32 25.41
N PRO A 41 -8.54 7.56 25.88
CA PRO A 41 -8.55 7.90 27.31
C PRO A 41 -9.84 7.51 28.05
N ASP A 42 -10.95 7.45 27.33
CA ASP A 42 -12.27 7.08 27.81
C ASP A 42 -12.63 5.61 27.55
N TYR A 43 -11.64 4.71 27.45
CA TYR A 43 -11.84 3.26 27.30
C TYR A 43 -12.78 2.64 28.35
N GLY A 44 -12.93 3.24 29.53
CA GLY A 44 -13.89 2.81 30.56
C GLY A 44 -15.34 2.78 30.07
N ARG A 45 -15.68 3.61 29.07
CA ARG A 45 -16.99 3.65 28.42
C ARG A 45 -17.37 2.36 27.73
N ILE A 46 -16.39 1.51 27.35
CA ILE A 46 -16.65 0.17 26.82
C ILE A 46 -17.51 -0.63 27.82
N ARG A 47 -17.18 -0.58 29.12
CA ARG A 47 -17.95 -1.25 30.17
C ARG A 47 -19.26 -0.52 30.45
N GLU A 48 -19.24 0.81 30.53
CA GLU A 48 -20.44 1.62 30.84
C GLU A 48 -21.55 1.47 29.80
N LEU A 49 -21.19 1.30 28.52
CA LEU A 49 -22.13 1.07 27.42
C LEU A 49 -22.60 -0.39 27.32
N GLY A 50 -22.04 -1.27 28.15
CA GLY A 50 -22.36 -2.70 28.23
C GLY A 50 -21.65 -3.57 27.20
N PHE A 51 -20.60 -3.07 26.53
CA PHE A 51 -19.88 -3.83 25.50
C PHE A 51 -18.97 -4.93 26.07
N PHE A 52 -18.52 -4.79 27.31
CA PHE A 52 -17.83 -5.84 28.07
C PHE A 52 -18.19 -5.73 29.55
N ASP A 53 -18.14 -6.85 30.28
CA ASP A 53 -18.49 -6.87 31.70
C ASP A 53 -17.33 -6.34 32.55
N GLU A 54 -16.10 -6.74 32.20
CA GLU A 54 -14.88 -6.35 32.89
C GLU A 54 -13.76 -6.01 31.90
N ILE A 55 -12.90 -5.06 32.30
CA ILE A 55 -11.78 -4.59 31.49
C ILE A 55 -10.54 -4.54 32.37
N PHE A 56 -9.45 -5.14 31.90
CA PHE A 56 -8.15 -5.12 32.56
C PHE A 56 -7.09 -4.58 31.61
N LEU A 57 -6.06 -3.94 32.16
CA LEU A 57 -4.96 -3.37 31.38
C LEU A 57 -3.69 -4.20 31.57
N PHE A 58 -3.16 -4.72 30.47
CA PHE A 58 -1.98 -5.55 30.42
C PHE A 58 -0.84 -4.86 29.67
N ARG A 59 0.38 -5.04 30.16
CA ARG A 59 1.58 -4.47 29.54
C ARG A 59 2.13 -5.43 28.48
N TYR A 60 1.84 -5.20 27.21
CA TYR A 60 2.30 -6.08 26.11
C TYR A 60 3.75 -5.88 25.65
N GLY A 61 4.50 -4.94 26.24
CA GLY A 61 5.84 -4.56 25.78
C GLY A 61 6.81 -4.19 26.89
N GLY A 62 8.08 -4.00 26.51
CA GLY A 62 9.14 -3.61 27.43
C GLY A 62 9.75 -4.76 28.24
N TYR A 63 9.49 -6.02 27.85
CA TYR A 63 10.15 -7.19 28.42
C TYR A 63 11.59 -7.31 27.92
N GLN A 64 12.51 -7.69 28.80
CA GLN A 64 13.95 -7.75 28.53
C GLN A 64 14.50 -9.12 28.92
N GLY A 65 15.63 -9.50 28.33
CA GLY A 65 16.31 -10.77 28.61
C GLY A 65 15.96 -11.89 27.64
N GLY A 66 16.29 -13.13 28.03
CA GLY A 66 16.05 -14.33 27.22
C GLY A 66 14.59 -14.78 27.24
N GLU A 67 14.23 -15.65 26.31
CA GLU A 67 12.85 -16.15 26.12
C GLU A 67 12.21 -16.68 27.42
N GLU A 68 12.93 -17.47 28.22
CA GLU A 68 12.40 -17.98 29.50
C GLU A 68 12.09 -16.89 30.51
N GLN A 69 12.93 -15.84 30.57
CA GLN A 69 12.69 -14.70 31.44
C GLN A 69 11.47 -13.90 30.97
N ILE A 70 11.36 -13.67 29.66
CA ILE A 70 10.21 -12.99 29.05
C ILE A 70 8.91 -13.74 29.39
N VAL A 71 8.88 -15.06 29.23
CA VAL A 71 7.69 -15.89 29.52
C VAL A 71 7.31 -15.81 31.00
N LYS A 72 8.30 -15.86 31.91
CA LYS A 72 8.08 -15.72 33.34
C LYS A 72 7.55 -14.33 33.71
N ASP A 73 8.10 -13.27 33.13
CA ASP A 73 7.66 -11.90 33.37
C ASP A 73 6.23 -11.68 32.88
N VAL A 74 5.85 -12.27 31.75
CA VAL A 74 4.48 -12.27 31.23
C VAL A 74 3.52 -13.00 32.18
N GLU A 75 3.92 -14.16 32.73
CA GLU A 75 3.14 -14.92 33.72
C GLU A 75 2.89 -14.11 35.00
N GLU A 76 3.94 -13.47 35.52
CA GLU A 76 3.85 -12.61 36.70
C GLU A 76 2.99 -11.36 36.47
N GLU A 77 3.09 -10.73 35.29
CA GLU A 77 2.25 -9.59 34.92
C GLU A 77 0.78 -10.01 34.79
N LEU A 78 0.52 -11.16 34.14
CA LEU A 78 -0.84 -11.65 33.91
C LEU A 78 -1.54 -11.99 35.23
N SER A 79 -0.84 -12.68 36.14
CA SER A 79 -1.37 -13.04 37.46
C SER A 79 -1.65 -11.83 38.37
N LYS A 80 -0.93 -10.72 38.18
CA LYS A 80 -1.21 -9.44 38.87
C LYS A 80 -2.37 -8.68 38.24
N THR A 81 -2.56 -8.82 36.93
CA THR A 81 -3.53 -8.05 36.13
C THR A 81 -4.91 -8.68 36.13
N LEU A 82 -4.99 -9.99 35.91
CA LEU A 82 -6.23 -10.72 35.70
C LEU A 82 -6.57 -11.48 36.98
N PRO A 83 -7.73 -11.22 37.62
CA PRO A 83 -8.12 -11.88 38.87
C PRO A 83 -8.64 -13.31 38.67
N TYR A 84 -8.58 -13.82 37.43
CA TYR A 84 -9.05 -15.15 37.03
C TYR A 84 -7.89 -16.01 36.55
N GLN A 85 -7.97 -17.31 36.79
CA GLN A 85 -7.10 -18.28 36.14
C GLN A 85 -7.54 -18.45 34.67
N LEU A 86 -6.58 -18.70 33.78
CA LEU A 86 -6.89 -18.89 32.36
C LEU A 86 -7.80 -20.10 32.09
N SER A 87 -7.78 -21.11 32.97
CA SER A 87 -8.66 -22.28 32.91
C SER A 87 -10.13 -21.97 33.22
N GLU A 88 -10.45 -20.82 33.78
CA GLU A 88 -11.83 -20.37 34.03
C GLU A 88 -12.51 -19.80 32.77
N PHE A 89 -11.72 -19.52 31.73
CA PHE A 89 -12.24 -19.08 30.45
C PHE A 89 -12.49 -20.28 29.55
N GLU A 90 -13.70 -20.37 29.01
CA GLU A 90 -14.02 -21.39 28.01
C GLU A 90 -13.20 -21.14 26.73
N ARG A 91 -12.98 -19.86 26.40
CA ARG A 91 -12.27 -19.43 25.20
C ARG A 91 -11.44 -18.18 25.46
N ILE A 92 -10.31 -18.12 24.76
CA ILE A 92 -9.42 -16.96 24.70
C ILE A 92 -9.38 -16.52 23.24
N LEU A 93 -9.91 -15.33 22.95
CA LEU A 93 -9.93 -14.74 21.62
C LEU A 93 -8.92 -13.59 21.54
N VAL A 94 -8.05 -13.66 20.56
CA VAL A 94 -6.88 -12.80 20.44
C VAL A 94 -6.98 -11.94 19.19
N ALA A 95 -7.32 -10.66 19.35
CA ALA A 95 -7.16 -9.66 18.30
C ALA A 95 -5.78 -9.01 18.47
N GLY A 96 -4.87 -9.28 17.52
CA GLY A 96 -3.45 -8.95 17.65
C GLY A 96 -2.63 -10.07 18.27
N ILE A 97 -2.31 -11.10 17.47
CA ILE A 97 -1.63 -12.33 17.91
C ILE A 97 -0.12 -12.15 18.15
N HIS A 98 0.48 -11.09 17.59
CA HIS A 98 1.93 -10.88 17.54
C HIS A 98 2.52 -10.32 18.86
N THR A 99 2.25 -10.97 20.00
CA THR A 99 2.74 -10.55 21.32
C THR A 99 3.36 -11.69 22.14
N TYR A 100 4.11 -11.32 23.19
CA TYR A 100 4.66 -12.30 24.12
C TYR A 100 3.59 -12.99 24.99
N LEU A 101 2.37 -12.45 25.10
CA LEU A 101 1.28 -13.15 25.77
C LEU A 101 0.93 -14.44 25.02
N GLN A 102 0.90 -14.40 23.68
CA GLN A 102 0.64 -15.59 22.87
C GLN A 102 1.79 -16.61 22.96
N VAL A 103 3.05 -16.14 23.07
CA VAL A 103 4.19 -17.03 23.37
C VAL A 103 3.99 -17.73 24.70
N TYR A 104 3.57 -17.01 25.75
CA TYR A 104 3.25 -17.59 27.05
C TYR A 104 2.11 -18.64 26.96
N LEU A 105 1.01 -18.33 26.26
CA LEU A 105 -0.09 -19.29 26.06
C LEU A 105 0.41 -20.59 25.42
N ILE A 106 1.24 -20.48 24.38
CA ILE A 106 1.83 -21.64 23.70
C ILE A 106 2.72 -22.46 24.64
N ARG A 107 3.57 -21.78 25.43
CA ARG A 107 4.45 -22.44 26.41
C ARG A 107 3.68 -23.19 27.49
N LYS A 108 2.48 -22.72 27.83
CA LYS A 108 1.57 -23.37 28.80
C LYS A 108 0.57 -24.32 28.14
N GLN A 109 0.67 -24.56 26.83
CA GLN A 109 -0.22 -25.43 26.06
C GLN A 109 -1.70 -25.01 26.14
N ILE A 110 -1.94 -23.70 26.18
CA ILE A 110 -3.28 -23.12 26.26
C ILE A 110 -3.74 -22.80 24.84
N PRO A 111 -4.82 -23.43 24.34
CA PRO A 111 -5.36 -23.13 23.02
C PRO A 111 -6.05 -21.76 23.02
N PHE A 112 -6.05 -21.11 21.86
CA PHE A 112 -6.70 -19.82 21.68
C PHE A 112 -7.20 -19.65 20.24
N GLU A 113 -8.12 -18.71 20.05
CA GLU A 113 -8.66 -18.30 18.76
C GLU A 113 -8.09 -16.92 18.41
N MET A 114 -7.98 -16.61 17.12
CA MET A 114 -7.41 -15.34 16.68
C MET A 114 -8.33 -14.60 15.70
N PHE A 115 -8.20 -13.28 15.66
CA PHE A 115 -8.67 -12.44 14.57
C PHE A 115 -7.49 -12.11 13.65
N GLU A 116 -7.75 -11.95 12.36
CA GLU A 116 -6.76 -11.35 11.46
C GLU A 116 -6.43 -9.92 11.91
N ASP A 117 -5.18 -9.47 11.71
CA ASP A 117 -4.76 -8.14 12.21
C ASP A 117 -5.38 -6.96 11.44
N GLY A 118 -5.97 -7.24 10.30
CA GLY A 118 -6.70 -6.32 9.46
C GLY A 118 -7.29 -7.07 8.28
N SER A 119 -8.29 -6.49 7.64
CA SER A 119 -9.01 -7.12 6.52
C SER A 119 -8.07 -7.62 5.42
N GLY A 120 -8.07 -8.93 5.19
CA GLY A 120 -7.21 -9.56 4.18
C GLY A 120 -5.82 -9.94 4.68
N ALA A 121 -5.48 -9.69 5.95
CA ALA A 121 -4.14 -9.96 6.47
C ALA A 121 -3.86 -11.46 6.55
N LEU A 122 -4.89 -12.30 6.72
CA LEU A 122 -4.69 -13.73 6.93
C LEU A 122 -4.00 -14.43 5.75
N SER A 123 -4.33 -14.06 4.50
CA SER A 123 -3.68 -14.58 3.28
C SER A 123 -2.37 -13.86 2.92
N ARG A 124 -1.91 -12.92 3.75
CA ARG A 124 -0.75 -12.03 3.50
C ARG A 124 0.18 -11.94 4.74
N PRO A 125 0.55 -13.07 5.36
CA PRO A 125 1.32 -13.08 6.61
C PRO A 125 2.69 -12.37 6.49
N GLU A 126 3.26 -12.33 5.29
CA GLU A 126 4.56 -11.71 5.01
C GLU A 126 4.58 -10.20 5.30
N VAL A 127 3.46 -9.50 5.12
CA VAL A 127 3.42 -8.03 5.21
C VAL A 127 3.77 -7.55 6.62
N LEU A 128 3.11 -8.11 7.64
CA LEU A 128 3.36 -7.73 9.03
C LEU A 128 4.70 -8.27 9.54
N ALA A 129 5.10 -9.46 9.09
CA ALA A 129 6.39 -10.04 9.42
C ALA A 129 7.54 -9.13 8.99
N GLU A 130 7.51 -8.62 7.75
CA GLU A 130 8.53 -7.70 7.23
C GLU A 130 8.58 -6.37 8.00
N ILE A 131 7.42 -5.78 8.34
CA ILE A 131 7.33 -4.53 9.11
C ILE A 131 7.95 -4.72 10.51
N HIS A 132 7.57 -5.79 11.21
CA HIS A 132 8.07 -6.05 12.54
C HIS A 132 9.53 -6.50 12.54
N GLN A 133 10.01 -7.18 11.50
CA GLN A 133 11.42 -7.56 11.38
C GLN A 133 12.34 -6.33 11.34
N LYS A 134 11.90 -5.26 10.68
CA LYS A 134 12.63 -3.98 10.62
C LYS A 134 12.58 -3.22 11.95
N SER A 135 11.40 -3.13 12.56
CA SER A 135 11.17 -2.28 13.75
C SER A 135 11.55 -2.96 15.08
N ALA A 136 11.43 -4.28 15.19
CA ALA A 136 11.64 -5.03 16.44
C ALA A 136 12.22 -6.45 16.18
N PRO A 137 13.44 -6.57 15.62
CA PRO A 137 13.99 -7.84 15.12
C PRO A 137 14.08 -8.95 16.18
N GLY A 138 14.43 -8.60 17.43
CA GLY A 138 14.51 -9.57 18.52
C GLY A 138 13.16 -10.21 18.86
N ARG A 139 12.11 -9.39 18.95
CA ARG A 139 10.73 -9.86 19.15
C ARG A 139 10.28 -10.71 17.97
N SER A 140 10.53 -10.24 16.75
CA SER A 140 10.09 -10.90 15.52
C SER A 140 10.63 -12.32 15.40
N ARG A 141 11.92 -12.54 15.69
CA ARG A 141 12.51 -13.89 15.71
C ARG A 141 11.82 -14.85 16.69
N ILE A 142 11.42 -14.36 17.86
CA ILE A 142 10.69 -15.19 18.84
C ILE A 142 9.31 -15.53 18.29
N LEU A 143 8.55 -14.54 17.81
CA LEU A 143 7.19 -14.76 17.30
C LEU A 143 7.18 -15.71 16.08
N GLU A 144 8.17 -15.57 15.19
CA GLU A 144 8.37 -16.44 14.03
C GLU A 144 8.62 -17.89 14.45
N LYS A 145 9.51 -18.13 15.42
CA LYS A 145 9.77 -19.46 16.00
C LYS A 145 8.48 -20.16 16.47
N TYR A 146 7.49 -19.39 16.92
CA TYR A 146 6.23 -19.92 17.45
C TYR A 146 5.12 -20.06 16.40
N GLY A 147 5.37 -19.77 15.12
CA GLY A 147 4.38 -19.85 14.04
C GLY A 147 3.27 -18.82 14.19
N LEU A 148 3.59 -17.64 14.76
CA LEU A 148 2.61 -16.59 15.01
C LEU A 148 2.37 -15.68 13.80
N TYR A 149 3.37 -15.52 12.92
CA TYR A 149 3.22 -14.73 11.68
C TYR A 149 2.53 -15.50 10.56
N ASP A 150 2.93 -16.75 10.34
CA ASP A 150 2.33 -17.63 9.32
C ASP A 150 1.07 -18.35 9.82
N HIS A 151 0.72 -18.14 11.09
CA HIS A 151 -0.43 -18.75 11.76
C HIS A 151 -0.43 -20.28 11.72
N SER A 152 0.76 -20.91 11.61
CA SER A 152 0.93 -22.37 11.53
C SER A 152 0.79 -23.06 12.89
N GLN A 153 0.80 -22.31 13.99
CA GLN A 153 0.73 -22.82 15.35
C GLN A 153 -0.53 -23.70 15.60
N PRO A 154 -0.37 -24.99 15.96
CA PRO A 154 -1.49 -25.89 16.21
C PRO A 154 -2.47 -25.44 17.29
N LEU A 155 -1.99 -24.72 18.31
CA LEU A 155 -2.81 -24.19 19.41
C LEU A 155 -3.76 -23.06 18.99
N ILE A 156 -3.57 -22.49 17.79
CA ILE A 156 -4.59 -21.64 17.17
C ILE A 156 -5.72 -22.56 16.71
N THR A 157 -6.88 -22.51 17.34
CA THR A 157 -7.98 -23.44 17.07
C THR A 157 -8.98 -22.90 16.05
N ARG A 158 -9.05 -21.57 15.89
CA ARG A 158 -9.91 -20.87 14.93
C ARG A 158 -9.31 -19.53 14.53
N LYS A 159 -9.55 -19.10 13.29
CA LYS A 159 -9.04 -17.87 12.69
C LYS A 159 -10.19 -17.05 12.08
N TYR A 160 -10.60 -15.97 12.72
CA TYR A 160 -11.64 -15.09 12.21
C TYR A 160 -11.05 -14.12 11.18
N ALA A 161 -11.59 -14.11 9.96
CA ALA A 161 -11.10 -13.28 8.88
C ALA A 161 -12.21 -12.92 7.89
N ASP A 162 -12.09 -11.77 7.24
CA ASP A 162 -12.98 -11.38 6.15
C ASP A 162 -12.59 -12.15 4.88
N PHE A 163 -13.40 -13.14 4.48
CA PHE A 163 -13.10 -13.98 3.33
C PHE A 163 -13.08 -13.19 2.02
N ALA A 164 -13.94 -12.19 1.89
CA ALA A 164 -14.04 -11.36 0.69
C ALA A 164 -12.81 -10.46 0.47
N ALA A 165 -12.00 -10.25 1.50
CA ALA A 165 -10.77 -9.46 1.44
C ALA A 165 -9.48 -10.30 1.24
N GLN A 166 -9.56 -11.63 1.31
CA GLN A 166 -8.40 -12.50 1.13
C GLN A 166 -7.93 -12.55 -0.33
N ARG A 167 -6.72 -13.05 -0.56
CA ARG A 167 -6.23 -13.37 -1.91
C ARG A 167 -7.14 -14.43 -2.56
N GLU A 168 -7.28 -14.35 -3.87
CA GLU A 168 -8.00 -15.37 -4.64
C GLU A 168 -7.40 -16.77 -4.38
N GLY A 169 -8.27 -17.77 -4.20
CA GLY A 169 -7.85 -19.14 -3.90
C GLY A 169 -7.42 -19.39 -2.44
N PHE A 170 -7.54 -18.40 -1.54
CA PHE A 170 -7.24 -18.60 -0.12
C PHE A 170 -8.14 -19.69 0.51
N GLN A 171 -7.51 -20.64 1.20
CA GLN A 171 -8.18 -21.69 1.95
C GLN A 171 -7.41 -21.96 3.25
N ASP A 172 -8.13 -22.05 4.35
CA ASP A 172 -7.60 -22.47 5.66
C ASP A 172 -8.74 -23.16 6.43
N GLU A 173 -8.52 -24.41 6.85
CA GLU A 173 -9.55 -25.24 7.51
C GLU A 173 -10.01 -24.68 8.86
N LYS A 174 -9.19 -23.84 9.50
CA LYS A 174 -9.50 -23.20 10.78
C LYS A 174 -10.10 -21.81 10.59
N ALA A 175 -10.13 -21.30 9.36
CA ALA A 175 -10.65 -19.97 9.09
C ALA A 175 -12.18 -19.94 9.11
N VAL A 176 -12.73 -18.87 9.70
CA VAL A 176 -14.17 -18.61 9.80
C VAL A 176 -14.43 -17.20 9.30
N ASP A 177 -15.42 -17.08 8.42
CA ASP A 177 -15.77 -15.79 7.83
C ASP A 177 -16.33 -14.83 8.89
N PHE A 178 -15.67 -13.67 9.00
CA PHE A 178 -16.00 -12.61 9.93
C PHE A 178 -15.67 -11.25 9.33
N SER A 179 -16.65 -10.64 8.65
CA SER A 179 -16.54 -9.29 8.11
C SER A 179 -17.16 -8.25 9.03
N ILE A 180 -16.35 -7.31 9.53
CA ILE A 180 -16.78 -6.19 10.37
C ILE A 180 -17.88 -5.38 9.70
N LYS A 181 -17.75 -5.13 8.40
CA LYS A 181 -18.76 -4.44 7.60
C LYS A 181 -20.12 -5.13 7.66
N GLU A 182 -20.16 -6.44 7.47
CA GLU A 182 -21.42 -7.17 7.51
C GLU A 182 -22.07 -7.12 8.90
N TYR A 183 -21.29 -7.34 9.96
CA TYR A 183 -21.82 -7.32 11.32
C TYR A 183 -22.24 -5.93 11.76
N LEU A 184 -21.52 -4.87 11.35
CA LEU A 184 -21.95 -3.48 11.53
C LEU A 184 -23.29 -3.21 10.84
N GLY A 185 -23.49 -3.72 9.63
CA GLY A 185 -24.74 -3.59 8.88
C GLY A 185 -25.94 -4.17 9.65
N ARG A 186 -25.72 -5.30 10.34
CA ARG A 186 -26.73 -6.06 11.10
C ARG A 186 -27.08 -5.45 12.46
N LEU A 187 -26.30 -4.51 12.98
CA LEU A 187 -26.60 -3.87 14.27
C LEU A 187 -27.87 -3.02 14.22
N GLU A 188 -28.63 -3.04 15.31
CA GLU A 188 -29.75 -2.14 15.55
C GLU A 188 -29.27 -0.69 15.71
N SER A 189 -30.16 0.28 15.43
CA SER A 189 -29.83 1.71 15.50
C SER A 189 -29.31 2.14 16.88
N GLY A 190 -29.85 1.57 17.96
CA GLY A 190 -29.37 1.86 19.32
C GLY A 190 -27.93 1.40 19.56
N GLU A 191 -27.53 0.25 19.00
CA GLU A 191 -26.16 -0.25 19.13
C GLU A 191 -25.18 0.52 18.24
N LYS A 192 -25.61 0.88 17.04
CA LYS A 192 -24.85 1.79 16.16
C LYS A 192 -24.57 3.12 16.86
N GLU A 193 -25.55 3.68 17.57
CA GLU A 193 -25.35 4.92 18.31
C GLU A 193 -24.41 4.76 19.52
N LYS A 194 -24.47 3.63 20.23
CA LYS A 194 -23.48 3.31 21.27
C LYS A 194 -22.06 3.24 20.70
N LEU A 195 -21.87 2.60 19.54
CA LEU A 195 -20.57 2.54 18.85
C LEU A 195 -20.11 3.92 18.40
N ARG A 196 -20.99 4.70 17.78
CA ARG A 196 -20.69 6.09 17.39
C ARG A 196 -20.24 6.91 18.60
N SER A 197 -20.94 6.77 19.71
CA SER A 197 -20.62 7.46 20.95
C SER A 197 -19.29 6.99 21.56
N LEU A 198 -19.00 5.69 21.53
CA LEU A 198 -17.76 5.11 22.05
C LEU A 198 -16.51 5.57 21.29
N PHE A 199 -16.58 5.54 19.96
CA PHE A 199 -15.46 5.87 19.08
C PHE A 199 -15.44 7.33 18.64
N HIS A 200 -16.29 8.19 19.21
CA HIS A 200 -16.45 9.60 18.83
C HIS A 200 -16.63 9.80 17.33
N VAL A 201 -17.42 8.92 16.70
CA VAL A 201 -17.67 8.96 15.26
C VAL A 201 -18.52 10.20 14.97
N PRO A 202 -18.03 11.15 14.14
CA PRO A 202 -18.76 12.37 13.86
C PRO A 202 -20.04 12.10 13.07
N SER A 203 -20.95 13.07 13.05
CA SER A 203 -22.09 13.07 12.11
C SER A 203 -21.79 14.08 11.02
N LEU A 204 -21.40 13.59 9.85
CA LEU A 204 -21.05 14.39 8.68
C LEU A 204 -22.26 14.38 7.75
N GLY A 205 -22.83 15.57 7.50
CA GLY A 205 -23.86 15.75 6.49
C GLY A 205 -23.30 15.55 5.07
N THR A 206 -24.13 15.83 4.08
CA THR A 206 -23.69 15.80 2.68
C THR A 206 -22.56 16.82 2.44
N LEU A 207 -21.37 16.31 2.10
CA LEU A 207 -20.22 17.16 1.77
C LEU A 207 -20.20 17.50 0.28
N SER A 208 -19.70 18.68 -0.06
CA SER A 208 -19.39 19.07 -1.44
C SER A 208 -18.16 18.36 -2.01
N ARG A 209 -17.41 17.64 -1.15
CA ARG A 209 -16.16 16.97 -1.48
C ARG A 209 -16.43 15.57 -2.00
N SER A 210 -15.89 15.26 -3.18
CA SER A 210 -16.10 13.97 -3.83
C SER A 210 -15.07 12.90 -3.43
N VAL A 211 -13.94 13.27 -2.81
CA VAL A 211 -12.87 12.31 -2.49
C VAL A 211 -12.58 12.22 -0.99
N LEU A 212 -12.55 11.00 -0.45
CA LEU A 212 -12.02 10.69 0.88
C LEU A 212 -10.62 10.09 0.76
N LEU A 213 -9.60 10.79 1.24
CA LEU A 213 -8.23 10.29 1.31
C LEU A 213 -7.95 9.65 2.67
N LEU A 214 -7.65 8.36 2.69
CA LEU A 214 -7.13 7.64 3.85
C LEU A 214 -5.61 7.64 3.80
N THR A 215 -5.00 8.21 4.84
CA THR A 215 -3.54 8.31 4.95
C THR A 215 -2.95 7.22 5.85
N GLN A 216 -1.63 7.08 5.86
CA GLN A 216 -0.88 6.11 6.64
C GLN A 216 0.36 6.74 7.29
N GLN A 217 0.85 6.13 8.36
CA GLN A 217 1.98 6.60 9.18
C GLN A 217 3.34 6.03 8.74
N PHE A 218 3.68 6.18 7.45
CA PHE A 218 4.88 5.54 6.87
C PHE A 218 6.18 5.86 7.60
N ALA A 219 6.36 7.12 8.01
CA ALA A 219 7.55 7.58 8.71
C ALA A 219 7.71 6.93 10.09
N ASN A 220 6.61 6.82 10.84
CA ASN A 220 6.61 6.19 12.16
C ASN A 220 6.94 4.69 12.10
N LEU A 221 6.58 4.04 11.00
CA LEU A 221 6.86 2.62 10.77
C LEU A 221 8.25 2.38 10.14
N GLY A 222 9.01 3.43 9.83
CA GLY A 222 10.30 3.34 9.17
C GLY A 222 10.23 2.81 7.73
N GLN A 223 9.06 2.93 7.08
CA GLN A 223 8.87 2.55 5.67
C GLN A 223 9.41 3.61 4.72
N LEU A 224 9.17 4.88 5.07
CA LEU A 224 9.65 6.08 4.38
C LEU A 224 10.31 7.01 5.41
N SER A 225 11.17 7.91 4.97
CA SER A 225 11.53 9.09 5.77
C SER A 225 10.33 10.04 5.90
N PHE A 226 10.41 10.98 6.85
CA PHE A 226 9.41 12.04 6.99
C PHE A 226 9.23 12.82 5.67
N ASP A 227 10.34 13.14 5.03
CA ASP A 227 10.42 13.91 3.79
C ASP A 227 9.79 13.15 2.62
N GLU A 228 10.09 11.85 2.50
CA GLU A 228 9.45 10.98 1.51
C GLU A 228 7.95 10.82 1.76
N GLN A 229 7.50 10.80 3.02
CA GLN A 229 6.07 10.79 3.34
C GLN A 229 5.37 12.09 2.92
N VAL A 230 6.03 13.25 3.08
CA VAL A 230 5.51 14.52 2.53
C VAL A 230 5.42 14.44 1.01
N LEU A 231 6.50 13.98 0.37
CA LEU A 231 6.62 13.94 -1.08
C LEU A 231 5.61 12.98 -1.74
N ILE A 232 5.37 11.79 -1.18
CA ILE A 232 4.42 10.83 -1.74
C ILE A 232 2.99 11.37 -1.73
N TYR A 233 2.59 12.12 -0.69
CA TYR A 233 1.28 12.78 -0.66
C TYR A 233 1.22 14.00 -1.59
N GLN A 234 2.28 14.81 -1.69
CA GLN A 234 2.32 15.90 -2.68
C GLN A 234 2.16 15.36 -4.11
N ASN A 235 2.87 14.27 -4.43
CA ASN A 235 2.72 13.55 -5.70
C ASN A 235 1.28 13.05 -5.90
N LEU A 236 0.67 12.45 -4.87
CA LEU A 236 -0.71 11.99 -4.97
C LEU A 236 -1.66 13.13 -5.36
N PHE A 237 -1.48 14.32 -4.79
CA PHE A 237 -2.26 15.49 -5.17
C PHE A 237 -1.94 15.98 -6.60
N ASP A 238 -0.68 16.18 -6.95
CA ASP A 238 -0.29 16.71 -8.27
C ASP A 238 -0.74 15.84 -9.45
N TYR A 239 -0.72 14.52 -9.27
CA TYR A 239 -1.06 13.58 -10.34
C TYR A 239 -2.51 13.13 -10.31
N PHE A 240 -3.14 13.03 -9.13
CA PHE A 240 -4.38 12.28 -9.00
C PHE A 240 -5.49 12.96 -8.20
N LEU A 241 -5.30 14.12 -7.56
CA LEU A 241 -6.35 14.73 -6.74
C LEU A 241 -6.50 16.24 -6.94
N GLU A 242 -7.74 16.71 -6.95
CA GLU A 242 -8.05 18.14 -6.89
C GLU A 242 -8.25 18.54 -5.44
N GLU A 243 -7.40 19.42 -4.90
CA GLU A 243 -7.31 19.66 -3.44
C GLU A 243 -8.64 20.07 -2.80
N GLU A 244 -9.41 20.93 -3.47
CA GLU A 244 -10.72 21.41 -3.03
C GLU A 244 -11.76 20.30 -2.88
N GLN A 245 -11.58 19.17 -3.59
CA GLN A 245 -12.46 18.01 -3.58
C GLN A 245 -12.10 16.97 -2.52
N VAL A 246 -10.97 17.14 -1.81
CA VAL A 246 -10.43 16.14 -0.90
C VAL A 246 -10.82 16.42 0.55
N LEU A 247 -11.37 15.39 1.21
CA LEU A 247 -11.41 15.24 2.66
C LEU A 247 -10.32 14.24 3.07
N ILE A 248 -9.36 14.68 3.87
CA ILE A 248 -8.28 13.85 4.38
C ILE A 248 -8.69 13.28 5.74
N LYS A 249 -8.61 11.96 5.90
CA LYS A 249 -8.67 11.28 7.20
C LYS A 249 -7.25 10.82 7.56
N PRO A 250 -6.55 11.53 8.46
CA PRO A 250 -5.27 11.12 9.00
C PRO A 250 -5.35 9.72 9.63
N HIS A 251 -4.29 8.92 9.49
CA HIS A 251 -4.10 7.79 10.39
C HIS A 251 -3.89 8.35 11.83
N PRO A 252 -4.43 7.71 12.89
CA PRO A 252 -4.34 8.26 14.26
C PRO A 252 -2.91 8.52 14.74
N ASP A 253 -1.98 7.67 14.33
CA ASP A 253 -0.55 7.82 14.64
C ASP A 253 0.23 8.64 13.59
N ASP A 254 -0.40 9.17 12.53
CA ASP A 254 0.31 9.97 11.53
C ASP A 254 0.73 11.34 12.09
N ILE A 255 1.98 11.72 11.83
CA ILE A 255 2.61 12.94 12.36
C ILE A 255 2.55 14.12 11.38
N LEU A 256 2.01 13.94 10.18
CA LEU A 256 1.94 15.00 9.18
C LEU A 256 0.86 16.06 9.46
N TYR A 257 1.22 17.32 9.23
CA TYR A 257 0.32 18.47 9.34
C TYR A 257 -0.40 18.75 8.01
N TYR A 258 -1.32 17.87 7.59
CA TYR A 258 -2.02 17.96 6.29
C TYR A 258 -2.68 19.31 6.01
N HIS A 259 -3.22 19.98 7.02
CA HIS A 259 -3.83 21.31 6.86
C HIS A 259 -2.84 22.41 6.41
N ARG A 260 -1.53 22.20 6.63
CA ARG A 260 -0.47 23.09 6.13
C ARG A 260 -0.01 22.70 4.73
N LEU A 261 0.05 21.39 4.46
CA LEU A 261 0.44 20.85 3.16
C LEU A 261 -0.62 21.12 2.08
N PHE A 262 -1.90 21.02 2.45
CA PHE A 262 -3.05 21.08 1.55
C PHE A 262 -4.12 22.01 2.12
N SER A 263 -3.89 23.32 2.03
CA SER A 263 -4.71 24.36 2.68
C SER A 263 -6.19 24.41 2.27
N LYS A 264 -6.55 23.88 1.10
CA LYS A 264 -7.91 23.84 0.55
C LYS A 264 -8.61 22.50 0.80
N ALA A 265 -7.86 21.46 1.21
CA ALA A 265 -8.42 20.18 1.59
C ALA A 265 -9.04 20.30 2.99
N ALA A 266 -10.13 19.57 3.24
CA ALA A 266 -10.62 19.41 4.61
C ALA A 266 -9.85 18.29 5.30
N VAL A 267 -9.73 18.38 6.62
CA VAL A 267 -9.08 17.34 7.44
C VAL A 267 -10.05 16.89 8.53
N LEU A 268 -10.41 15.61 8.52
CA LEU A 268 -11.20 14.95 9.56
C LEU A 268 -10.26 14.53 10.69
N ARG A 269 -10.28 15.24 11.81
CA ARG A 269 -9.27 15.07 12.87
C ARG A 269 -9.63 14.00 13.90
N GLU A 270 -10.90 13.62 13.94
CA GLU A 270 -11.45 12.67 14.90
C GLU A 270 -10.82 11.28 14.70
N PRO A 271 -10.14 10.72 15.71
CA PRO A 271 -9.53 9.41 15.62
C PRO A 271 -10.60 8.33 15.80
N PHE A 272 -10.98 7.65 14.72
CA PHE A 272 -11.85 6.48 14.76
C PHE A 272 -11.48 5.44 13.68
N PRO A 273 -11.80 4.14 13.89
CA PRO A 273 -11.58 3.08 12.90
C PRO A 273 -12.25 3.41 11.55
N SER A 274 -11.56 3.18 10.44
CA SER A 274 -12.08 3.52 9.10
C SER A 274 -13.33 2.72 8.73
N GLU A 275 -13.52 1.55 9.34
CA GLU A 275 -14.69 0.69 9.20
C GLU A 275 -15.98 1.35 9.69
N LEU A 276 -15.88 2.39 10.54
CA LEU A 276 -17.02 3.18 11.00
C LEU A 276 -17.32 4.39 10.11
N LEU A 277 -16.59 4.58 9.01
CA LEU A 277 -16.87 5.65 8.04
C LEU A 277 -18.32 5.62 7.51
N PRO A 278 -18.92 4.47 7.17
CA PRO A 278 -20.32 4.43 6.76
C PRO A 278 -21.28 4.96 7.83
N LEU A 279 -20.92 4.89 9.11
CA LEU A 279 -21.72 5.50 10.17
C LEU A 279 -21.49 7.01 10.25
N ALA A 280 -20.31 7.50 9.86
CA ALA A 280 -19.95 8.91 9.95
C ALA A 280 -20.68 9.79 8.93
N PHE A 281 -21.07 9.25 7.78
CA PHE A 281 -21.63 10.02 6.67
C PHE A 281 -23.11 9.73 6.44
N GLU A 282 -23.90 10.78 6.24
CA GLU A 282 -25.23 10.66 5.63
C GLU A 282 -25.13 10.18 4.18
N ARG A 283 -24.15 10.70 3.43
CA ARG A 283 -23.78 10.26 2.09
C ARG A 283 -22.26 10.22 1.97
N LEU A 284 -21.72 9.05 1.63
CA LEU A 284 -20.29 8.88 1.42
C LEU A 284 -19.80 9.73 0.22
N PRO A 285 -18.54 10.20 0.26
CA PRO A 285 -17.87 10.73 -0.92
C PRO A 285 -17.91 9.74 -2.09
N GLN A 286 -17.81 10.25 -3.32
CA GLN A 286 -17.87 9.42 -4.53
C GLN A 286 -16.68 8.45 -4.62
N THR A 287 -15.49 8.94 -4.27
CA THR A 287 -14.22 8.23 -4.45
C THR A 287 -13.53 8.07 -3.10
N VAL A 288 -12.99 6.89 -2.84
CA VAL A 288 -12.00 6.68 -1.78
C VAL A 288 -10.60 6.60 -2.39
N ALA A 289 -9.62 7.25 -1.76
CA ALA A 289 -8.23 7.24 -2.17
C ALA A 289 -7.33 6.76 -1.04
N THR A 290 -6.33 5.93 -1.36
CA THR A 290 -5.27 5.55 -0.42
C THR A 290 -4.02 5.06 -1.15
N ILE A 291 -2.86 5.15 -0.51
CA ILE A 291 -1.62 4.59 -1.07
C ILE A 291 -1.58 3.06 -0.88
N SER A 292 -1.81 2.57 0.32
CA SER A 292 -1.64 1.14 0.66
C SER A 292 -2.36 0.77 1.96
N SER A 293 -3.36 1.56 2.38
CA SER A 293 -4.10 1.30 3.61
C SER A 293 -4.95 0.04 3.49
N THR A 294 -4.81 -0.90 4.42
CA THR A 294 -5.63 -2.10 4.51
C THR A 294 -7.08 -1.79 4.91
N GLY A 295 -7.32 -0.69 5.63
CA GLY A 295 -8.67 -0.27 6.03
C GLY A 295 -9.60 0.02 4.83
N VAL A 296 -9.04 0.23 3.63
CA VAL A 296 -9.84 0.40 2.42
C VAL A 296 -10.49 -0.90 1.96
N ASN A 297 -9.95 -2.07 2.31
CA ASN A 297 -10.39 -3.37 1.80
C ASN A 297 -11.86 -3.66 2.14
N GLN A 298 -12.31 -3.27 3.34
CA GLN A 298 -13.69 -3.48 3.78
C GLN A 298 -14.65 -2.44 3.19
N ILE A 299 -14.23 -1.17 3.10
CA ILE A 299 -15.14 -0.07 2.78
C ILE A 299 -15.17 0.32 1.31
N ARG A 300 -14.19 -0.11 0.49
CA ARG A 300 -14.08 0.31 -0.93
C ARG A 300 -15.36 0.09 -1.73
N GLY A 301 -16.10 -0.98 -1.43
CA GLY A 301 -17.37 -1.30 -2.11
C GLY A 301 -18.53 -0.37 -1.77
N ASP A 302 -18.37 0.51 -0.77
CA ASP A 302 -19.36 1.54 -0.42
C ASP A 302 -19.16 2.84 -1.21
N PHE A 303 -18.06 2.94 -1.96
CA PHE A 303 -17.73 4.08 -2.82
C PHE A 303 -18.02 3.73 -4.29
N GLN A 304 -18.32 4.75 -5.10
CA GLN A 304 -18.52 4.54 -6.54
C GLN A 304 -17.20 4.25 -7.25
N GLU A 305 -16.11 4.86 -6.76
CA GLU A 305 -14.77 4.71 -7.31
C GLU A 305 -13.73 4.52 -6.20
N ALA A 306 -12.63 3.85 -6.54
CA ALA A 306 -11.50 3.67 -5.66
C ALA A 306 -10.19 3.99 -6.41
N LEU A 307 -9.44 4.97 -5.88
CA LEU A 307 -8.07 5.29 -6.26
C LEU A 307 -7.12 4.69 -5.22
N CYS A 308 -6.83 3.40 -5.37
CA CYS A 308 -5.93 2.68 -4.47
C CYS A 308 -4.60 2.40 -5.17
N PHE A 309 -3.50 2.52 -4.44
CA PHE A 309 -2.20 2.00 -4.85
C PHE A 309 -1.86 0.71 -4.06
N ASN A 310 -0.63 0.25 -4.15
CA ASN A 310 -0.11 -0.93 -3.45
C ASN A 310 1.20 -0.59 -2.72
N ALA A 311 1.72 -1.52 -1.93
CA ALA A 311 2.99 -1.34 -1.21
C ALA A 311 4.18 -1.06 -2.16
N LEU A 312 4.13 -1.52 -3.42
CA LEU A 312 5.17 -1.21 -4.40
C LEU A 312 5.21 0.30 -4.75
N TYR A 313 4.07 1.00 -4.66
CA TYR A 313 4.00 2.43 -4.90
C TYR A 313 4.80 3.25 -3.89
N GLU A 314 4.98 2.74 -2.66
CA GLU A 314 5.86 3.35 -1.65
C GLU A 314 7.30 3.52 -2.18
N LYS A 315 7.71 2.71 -3.16
CA LYS A 315 9.00 2.83 -3.85
C LYS A 315 8.88 3.47 -5.23
N SER A 316 7.82 3.15 -5.97
CA SER A 316 7.70 3.52 -7.37
C SER A 316 7.13 4.93 -7.62
N PHE A 317 6.67 5.64 -6.59
CA PHE A 317 6.14 7.00 -6.75
C PHE A 317 7.18 8.01 -7.27
N HIS A 318 8.47 7.79 -7.02
CA HIS A 318 9.54 8.62 -7.59
C HIS A 318 9.54 8.59 -9.12
N ALA A 319 9.07 7.50 -9.74
CA ALA A 319 8.94 7.37 -11.18
C ALA A 319 7.62 7.93 -11.74
N ASN A 320 6.81 8.62 -10.95
CA ASN A 320 5.51 9.15 -11.40
C ASN A 320 5.59 9.99 -12.66
N HIS A 321 6.64 10.80 -12.84
CA HIS A 321 6.84 11.60 -14.06
C HIS A 321 7.01 10.70 -15.28
N ARG A 322 7.75 9.59 -15.16
CA ARG A 322 7.97 8.65 -16.27
C ARG A 322 6.68 7.96 -16.69
N TYR A 323 5.88 7.52 -15.72
CA TYR A 323 4.57 6.91 -16.00
C TYR A 323 3.60 7.94 -16.61
N ALA A 324 3.50 9.14 -16.01
CA ALA A 324 2.62 10.19 -16.50
C ALA A 324 2.96 10.62 -17.93
N LEU A 325 4.25 10.86 -18.21
CA LEU A 325 4.72 11.29 -19.51
C LEU A 325 4.67 10.16 -20.53
N GLY A 326 5.00 8.92 -20.16
CA GLY A 326 4.85 7.76 -21.03
C GLY A 326 3.41 7.55 -21.47
N VAL A 327 2.46 7.71 -20.55
CA VAL A 327 1.02 7.68 -20.86
C VAL A 327 0.61 8.86 -21.75
N ALA A 328 1.15 10.06 -21.53
CA ALA A 328 0.92 11.21 -22.42
C ALA A 328 1.44 10.95 -23.86
N VAL A 329 2.59 10.28 -24.01
CA VAL A 329 3.08 9.83 -25.34
C VAL A 329 2.03 8.92 -25.98
N MET A 330 1.43 7.99 -25.25
CA MET A 330 0.40 7.11 -25.81
C MET A 330 -0.85 7.85 -26.27
N GLU A 331 -1.29 8.88 -25.53
CA GLU A 331 -2.37 9.77 -25.96
C GLU A 331 -2.00 10.47 -27.28
N GLY A 332 -0.78 11.01 -27.37
CA GLY A 332 -0.26 11.65 -28.57
C GLY A 332 -0.16 10.71 -29.78
N LEU A 333 0.20 9.45 -29.53
CA LEU A 333 0.25 8.38 -30.54
C LEU A 333 -1.12 7.80 -30.89
N GLN A 334 -2.20 8.26 -30.25
CA GLN A 334 -3.57 7.77 -30.41
C GLN A 334 -3.68 6.25 -30.14
N VAL A 335 -2.94 5.78 -29.14
CA VAL A 335 -2.96 4.39 -28.68
C VAL A 335 -4.02 4.26 -27.59
N THR A 336 -4.94 3.30 -27.76
CA THR A 336 -6.02 3.03 -26.80
C THR A 336 -5.79 1.79 -25.95
N LYS A 337 -4.74 1.01 -26.25
CA LYS A 337 -4.37 -0.22 -25.54
C LYS A 337 -2.91 -0.19 -25.13
N ILE A 338 -2.64 -0.35 -23.84
CA ILE A 338 -1.30 -0.49 -23.29
C ILE A 338 -1.14 -1.90 -22.74
N ALA A 339 -0.23 -2.67 -23.31
CA ALA A 339 0.24 -3.90 -22.67
C ALA A 339 1.29 -3.54 -21.62
N GLN A 340 1.38 -4.27 -20.51
CA GLN A 340 2.36 -3.98 -19.47
C GLN A 340 3.16 -5.22 -19.06
N ALA A 341 4.45 -5.02 -18.81
CA ALA A 341 5.34 -6.00 -18.22
C ALA A 341 6.40 -5.31 -17.35
N GLY A 342 6.65 -5.89 -16.17
CA GLY A 342 7.65 -5.36 -15.22
C GLY A 342 7.30 -3.98 -14.63
N CYS A 343 6.10 -3.46 -14.91
CA CYS A 343 5.57 -2.20 -14.38
C CYS A 343 4.95 -2.38 -12.99
N ASN A 344 4.82 -1.29 -12.24
CA ASN A 344 3.81 -1.24 -11.18
C ASN A 344 2.43 -1.08 -11.84
N GLU A 345 1.77 -2.21 -12.10
CA GLU A 345 0.49 -2.27 -12.82
C GLU A 345 -0.58 -1.35 -12.21
N VAL A 346 -0.69 -1.31 -10.88
CA VAL A 346 -1.68 -0.48 -10.18
C VAL A 346 -1.41 1.01 -10.42
N GLN A 347 -0.15 1.43 -10.37
CA GLN A 347 0.27 2.80 -10.67
C GLN A 347 -0.07 3.15 -12.14
N LEU A 348 0.28 2.28 -13.08
CA LEU A 348 0.00 2.48 -14.51
C LEU A 348 -1.50 2.58 -14.80
N ARG A 349 -2.32 1.69 -14.23
CA ARG A 349 -3.78 1.73 -14.37
C ARG A 349 -4.36 3.04 -13.82
N ASN A 350 -3.85 3.53 -12.69
CA ASN A 350 -4.31 4.80 -12.13
C ASN A 350 -3.97 5.99 -13.05
N PHE A 351 -2.81 5.99 -13.71
CA PHE A 351 -2.48 7.01 -14.72
C PHE A 351 -3.37 6.91 -15.96
N ALA A 352 -3.54 5.71 -16.50
CA ALA A 352 -4.35 5.45 -17.70
C ALA A 352 -5.82 5.86 -17.53
N LYS A 353 -6.39 5.69 -16.33
CA LYS A 353 -7.76 6.16 -16.00
C LYS A 353 -7.91 7.69 -16.04
N ARG A 354 -6.82 8.45 -15.95
CA ARG A 354 -6.85 9.92 -16.01
C ARG A 354 -6.70 10.46 -17.44
N CYS A 355 -6.44 9.58 -18.40
CA CYS A 355 -6.39 9.94 -19.82
C CYS A 355 -7.76 10.35 -20.35
N LYS A 356 -7.75 11.22 -21.36
CA LYS A 356 -8.98 11.66 -22.03
C LYS A 356 -9.57 10.58 -22.94
N GLY A 357 -8.73 9.70 -23.47
CA GLY A 357 -9.16 8.49 -24.16
C GLY A 357 -9.04 7.33 -23.19
N GLU A 358 -10.16 6.67 -22.86
CA GLU A 358 -10.17 5.48 -22.01
C GLU A 358 -9.13 4.46 -22.52
N MET A 359 -8.02 4.32 -21.80
CA MET A 359 -6.95 3.40 -22.16
C MET A 359 -7.15 2.05 -21.47
N GLU A 360 -7.22 1.00 -22.26
CA GLU A 360 -7.27 -0.37 -21.77
C GLU A 360 -5.85 -0.83 -21.39
N ILE A 361 -5.67 -1.32 -20.16
CA ILE A 361 -4.40 -1.92 -19.70
C ILE A 361 -4.51 -3.44 -19.76
N LEU A 362 -3.58 -4.06 -20.50
CA LEU A 362 -3.49 -5.49 -20.76
C LEU A 362 -2.26 -6.09 -20.07
N ASP A 363 -2.45 -7.20 -19.36
CA ASP A 363 -1.33 -7.92 -18.74
C ASP A 363 -0.69 -8.90 -19.73
N VAL A 364 0.63 -8.79 -19.85
CA VAL A 364 1.45 -9.77 -20.56
C VAL A 364 1.66 -10.97 -19.63
N GLY A 365 1.11 -12.13 -20.00
CA GLY A 365 1.29 -13.37 -19.23
C GLY A 365 2.74 -13.87 -19.21
N GLU A 366 3.00 -14.92 -18.44
CA GLU A 366 4.35 -15.52 -18.33
C GLU A 366 4.87 -16.10 -19.66
N ASP A 367 3.97 -16.56 -20.54
CA ASP A 367 4.29 -16.93 -21.92
C ASP A 367 3.57 -16.00 -22.92
N PRO A 368 4.25 -14.96 -23.43
CA PRO A 368 3.63 -13.99 -24.35
C PRO A 368 3.43 -14.56 -25.78
N LYS A 369 3.74 -15.85 -26.01
CA LYS A 369 3.78 -16.43 -27.36
C LYS A 369 2.42 -16.63 -28.02
N ASP A 370 1.30 -16.60 -27.28
CA ASP A 370 -0.01 -16.96 -27.82
C ASP A 370 -1.12 -15.91 -27.64
N ASP A 371 -0.75 -14.65 -27.36
CA ASP A 371 -1.73 -13.69 -26.85
C ASP A 371 -2.31 -12.73 -27.92
N ALA A 372 -3.36 -13.18 -28.61
CA ALA A 372 -4.07 -12.37 -29.61
C ALA A 372 -4.66 -11.06 -29.05
N LYS A 373 -4.85 -10.94 -27.72
CA LYS A 373 -5.42 -9.74 -27.10
C LYS A 373 -4.50 -8.51 -27.18
N LEU A 374 -3.21 -8.72 -27.43
CA LEU A 374 -2.18 -7.67 -27.47
C LEU A 374 -2.16 -6.89 -28.80
N GLU A 375 -2.84 -7.39 -29.83
CA GLU A 375 -2.85 -6.74 -31.14
C GLU A 375 -3.30 -5.28 -31.06
N GLY A 376 -2.53 -4.39 -31.68
CA GLY A 376 -2.79 -2.95 -31.69
C GLY A 376 -2.31 -2.20 -30.44
N SER A 377 -1.79 -2.88 -29.42
CA SER A 377 -1.28 -2.26 -28.19
C SER A 377 0.16 -1.75 -28.32
N VAL A 378 0.57 -0.87 -27.39
CA VAL A 378 1.99 -0.58 -27.12
C VAL A 378 2.37 -1.19 -25.78
N LEU A 379 3.51 -1.87 -25.73
CA LEU A 379 4.02 -2.50 -24.52
C LEU A 379 4.79 -1.50 -23.66
N PHE A 380 4.31 -1.24 -22.45
CA PHE A 380 5.07 -0.58 -21.40
C PHE A 380 5.96 -1.61 -20.73
N TRP A 381 7.26 -1.33 -20.74
CA TRP A 381 8.28 -2.16 -20.13
C TRP A 381 9.01 -1.39 -19.05
N ASP A 382 8.97 -1.91 -17.83
CA ASP A 382 9.70 -1.35 -16.69
C ASP A 382 10.45 -2.45 -15.93
N ASP A 383 11.32 -2.06 -15.01
CA ASP A 383 12.35 -2.95 -14.45
C ASP A 383 12.11 -3.37 -12.98
N TRP A 384 10.84 -3.38 -12.53
CA TRP A 384 10.46 -3.76 -11.16
C TRP A 384 10.49 -5.27 -10.89
N SER A 385 10.13 -6.12 -11.86
CA SER A 385 9.98 -7.57 -11.63
C SER A 385 10.50 -8.47 -12.74
N GLN A 386 10.59 -8.00 -13.99
CA GLN A 386 11.01 -8.80 -15.14
C GLN A 386 12.53 -8.74 -15.35
N LYS A 387 13.10 -9.68 -16.12
CA LYS A 387 14.55 -9.76 -16.36
C LYS A 387 14.99 -9.38 -17.78
N GLU A 388 14.14 -9.55 -18.81
CA GLU A 388 14.54 -9.42 -20.22
C GLU A 388 13.44 -8.83 -21.12
N ALA A 389 13.81 -7.83 -21.94
CA ALA A 389 12.91 -7.15 -22.86
C ALA A 389 12.48 -8.01 -24.09
N PRO A 390 11.19 -8.05 -24.46
CA PRO A 390 10.65 -8.96 -25.46
C PRO A 390 10.55 -8.25 -26.81
N PHE A 391 11.67 -7.78 -27.36
CA PHE A 391 11.74 -7.13 -28.67
C PHE A 391 11.02 -7.92 -29.77
N TRP A 392 11.11 -9.25 -29.68
CA TRP A 392 10.46 -10.19 -30.59
C TRP A 392 8.94 -9.96 -30.73
N MET A 393 8.26 -9.40 -29.71
CA MET A 393 6.82 -9.10 -29.78
C MET A 393 6.52 -8.00 -30.80
N ALA A 394 7.32 -6.92 -30.78
CA ALA A 394 7.20 -5.86 -31.78
C ALA A 394 7.74 -6.33 -33.15
N ASP A 395 8.78 -7.16 -33.18
CA ASP A 395 9.33 -7.69 -34.43
C ASP A 395 8.35 -8.58 -35.19
N GLN A 396 7.56 -9.37 -34.45
CA GLN A 396 6.50 -10.23 -34.98
C GLN A 396 5.17 -9.50 -35.18
N GLY A 397 5.10 -8.18 -34.91
CA GLY A 397 3.89 -7.38 -35.08
C GLY A 397 2.78 -7.67 -34.07
N LYS A 398 3.08 -8.33 -32.95
CA LYS A 398 2.10 -8.59 -31.88
C LYS A 398 1.69 -7.32 -31.14
N VAL A 399 2.62 -6.39 -31.02
CA VAL A 399 2.41 -5.05 -30.49
C VAL A 399 2.92 -4.03 -31.51
N ARG A 400 2.37 -2.83 -31.49
CA ARG A 400 2.76 -1.74 -32.40
C ARG A 400 4.08 -1.09 -32.01
N GLY A 401 4.47 -1.21 -30.74
CA GLY A 401 5.74 -0.71 -30.23
C GLY A 401 5.98 -1.10 -28.78
N ILE A 402 7.15 -0.73 -28.27
CA ILE A 402 7.57 -0.93 -26.87
C ILE A 402 8.09 0.40 -26.33
N LEU A 403 7.58 0.84 -25.18
CA LEU A 403 8.08 1.98 -24.43
C LEU A 403 8.80 1.48 -23.17
N PHE A 404 10.10 1.74 -23.08
CA PHE A 404 10.94 1.42 -21.95
C PHE A 404 10.99 2.58 -20.95
N LEU A 405 10.51 2.37 -19.74
CA LEU A 405 10.47 3.37 -18.66
C LEU A 405 11.77 3.41 -17.85
N ASN A 406 12.40 2.25 -17.64
CA ASN A 406 13.68 2.07 -16.94
C ASN A 406 13.76 2.72 -15.54
N SER A 407 12.69 2.66 -14.75
CA SER A 407 12.55 3.39 -13.48
C SER A 407 13.70 3.14 -12.50
N ASN A 408 14.24 1.91 -12.45
CA ASN A 408 15.38 1.54 -11.60
C ASN A 408 16.71 1.55 -12.35
N ARG A 409 16.77 2.14 -13.55
CA ARG A 409 17.98 2.29 -14.38
C ARG A 409 18.70 0.95 -14.61
N ARG A 410 17.96 -0.15 -14.80
CA ARG A 410 18.55 -1.47 -15.10
C ARG A 410 18.82 -1.70 -16.59
N PHE A 411 18.30 -0.84 -17.47
CA PHE A 411 18.47 -0.89 -18.93
C PHE A 411 18.25 -2.29 -19.52
N GLN A 412 17.13 -2.94 -19.16
CA GLN A 412 16.87 -4.34 -19.50
C GLN A 412 16.73 -4.60 -21.02
N MET A 413 16.55 -3.54 -21.80
CA MET A 413 16.56 -3.57 -23.26
C MET A 413 17.97 -3.75 -23.86
N TYR A 414 19.03 -3.59 -23.07
CA TYR A 414 20.40 -3.83 -23.50
C TYR A 414 20.84 -5.24 -23.04
N ASP A 415 20.67 -6.22 -23.92
CA ASP A 415 21.04 -7.62 -23.67
C ASP A 415 22.33 -8.03 -24.40
N LEU A 416 23.36 -8.37 -23.64
CA LEU A 416 24.65 -8.81 -24.15
C LEU A 416 24.67 -10.28 -24.60
N LYS A 417 23.62 -11.07 -24.32
CA LYS A 417 23.53 -12.48 -24.74
C LYS A 417 23.51 -12.66 -26.26
N ASP A 418 23.00 -11.66 -26.98
CA ASP A 418 23.01 -11.62 -28.46
C ASP A 418 24.37 -11.17 -29.04
N GLY A 419 25.35 -10.87 -28.17
CA GLY A 419 26.65 -10.31 -28.51
C GLY A 419 26.65 -8.77 -28.51
N ILE A 420 27.76 -8.16 -28.05
CA ILE A 420 27.91 -6.70 -27.89
C ILE A 420 27.54 -5.92 -29.16
N GLY A 421 27.86 -6.44 -30.34
CA GLY A 421 27.54 -5.79 -31.62
C GLY A 421 26.04 -5.67 -31.87
N ARG A 422 25.30 -6.78 -31.74
CA ARG A 422 23.84 -6.80 -31.98
C ARG A 422 23.06 -6.04 -30.93
N ALA A 423 23.50 -6.09 -29.67
CA ALA A 423 22.91 -5.30 -28.58
C ALA A 423 22.98 -3.79 -28.88
N LYS A 424 24.14 -3.32 -29.36
CA LYS A 424 24.34 -1.93 -29.76
C LYS A 424 23.52 -1.55 -30.99
N GLU A 425 23.51 -2.39 -32.03
CA GLU A 425 22.72 -2.15 -33.24
C GLU A 425 21.23 -1.98 -32.90
N ARG A 426 20.65 -2.91 -32.12
CA ARG A 426 19.26 -2.80 -31.67
C ARG A 426 19.00 -1.58 -30.79
N PHE A 427 19.98 -1.18 -29.98
CA PHE A 427 19.84 0.03 -29.18
C PHE A 427 19.69 1.24 -30.10
N PHE A 428 20.46 1.35 -31.19
CA PHE A 428 20.33 2.45 -32.15
C PHE A 428 19.01 2.48 -32.92
N ASP A 429 18.23 1.40 -32.92
CA ASP A 429 16.87 1.38 -33.47
C ASP A 429 15.82 2.00 -32.51
N LEU A 430 16.22 2.34 -31.28
CA LEU A 430 15.37 3.00 -30.29
C LEU A 430 15.31 4.51 -30.54
N ILE A 431 14.18 5.09 -30.20
CA ILE A 431 13.95 6.53 -30.20
C ILE A 431 14.02 7.02 -28.77
N PRO A 432 15.00 7.87 -28.42
CA PRO A 432 15.03 8.47 -27.11
C PRO A 432 13.92 9.52 -27.03
N VAL A 433 13.16 9.49 -25.94
CA VAL A 433 12.14 10.48 -25.57
C VAL A 433 12.64 11.15 -24.30
N LYS A 434 13.08 12.40 -24.43
CA LYS A 434 13.64 13.16 -23.31
C LYS A 434 12.51 13.61 -22.41
N VAL A 435 12.56 13.15 -21.17
CA VAL A 435 11.64 13.56 -20.12
C VAL A 435 12.41 14.35 -19.07
N ALA A 436 11.89 15.51 -18.70
CA ALA A 436 12.50 16.35 -17.68
C ALA A 436 11.50 16.60 -16.56
N LYS A 437 12.05 16.70 -15.35
CA LYS A 437 11.39 17.18 -14.15
C LYS A 437 12.26 18.30 -13.58
N ARG A 438 11.76 19.53 -13.58
CA ARG A 438 12.52 20.73 -13.19
C ARG A 438 11.77 21.51 -12.13
N LYS A 439 12.48 22.35 -11.38
CA LYS A 439 11.83 23.23 -10.41
C LYS A 439 10.97 24.26 -11.15
N ALA A 440 9.72 24.43 -10.73
CA ALA A 440 8.85 25.43 -11.32
C ALA A 440 9.36 26.85 -10.97
N ALA A 441 9.33 27.76 -11.95
CA ALA A 441 9.92 29.10 -11.84
C ALA A 441 9.15 30.10 -10.94
N SER A 442 8.30 29.65 -10.01
CA SER A 442 7.43 30.53 -9.23
C SER A 442 7.96 30.87 -7.84
N ASP A 443 7.98 32.17 -7.51
CA ASP A 443 8.42 32.77 -6.23
C ASP A 443 7.56 32.41 -5.00
N TRP A 444 6.42 31.72 -5.15
CA TRP A 444 5.39 31.57 -4.10
C TRP A 444 5.41 30.23 -3.33
N ILE A 445 6.20 29.25 -3.74
CA ILE A 445 6.17 27.91 -3.12
C ILE A 445 7.42 27.74 -2.25
N SER A 446 7.52 28.48 -1.13
CA SER A 446 8.69 28.48 -0.24
C SER A 446 8.43 27.90 1.16
N LEU A 447 7.36 27.12 1.36
CA LEU A 447 7.11 26.45 2.65
C LEU A 447 7.37 24.94 2.61
N CYS A 448 7.61 24.35 1.44
CA CYS A 448 7.88 22.91 1.28
C CYS A 448 9.01 22.59 0.27
N ALA A 449 9.60 23.60 -0.38
CA ALA A 449 10.57 23.44 -1.48
C ALA A 449 12.01 23.09 -1.04
N ASP A 450 12.23 22.85 0.25
CA ASP A 450 13.51 22.33 0.77
C ASP A 450 13.57 20.79 0.75
N TYR A 451 12.45 20.13 0.46
CA TYR A 451 12.44 18.69 0.25
C TYR A 451 12.92 18.41 -1.17
N ARG A 452 14.05 17.73 -1.27
CA ARG A 452 14.82 17.44 -2.48
C ARG A 452 14.03 16.58 -3.47
N ASP A 453 13.05 17.17 -4.13
CA ASP A 453 12.60 16.68 -5.42
C ASP A 453 13.63 17.22 -6.42
N THR A 454 14.65 16.40 -6.69
CA THR A 454 15.79 16.79 -7.51
C THR A 454 15.33 17.06 -8.94
N GLU A 455 15.95 18.05 -9.58
CA GLU A 455 15.80 18.17 -11.02
C GLU A 455 16.35 16.91 -11.66
N GLU A 456 15.52 16.27 -12.46
CA GLU A 456 15.82 15.01 -13.11
C GLU A 456 15.63 15.18 -14.62
N GLU A 457 16.66 14.85 -15.37
CA GLU A 457 16.53 14.60 -16.79
C GLU A 457 16.74 13.10 -17.02
N ASP A 458 15.75 12.47 -17.63
CA ASP A 458 15.76 11.06 -17.95
C ASP A 458 15.40 10.83 -19.42
N ILE A 459 15.70 9.63 -19.92
CA ILE A 459 15.37 9.20 -21.27
C ILE A 459 14.48 7.97 -21.19
N LEU A 460 13.27 8.07 -21.75
CA LEU A 460 12.48 6.89 -22.10
C LEU A 460 12.92 6.42 -23.48
N TYR A 461 12.87 5.12 -23.75
CA TYR A 461 13.21 4.61 -25.09
C TYR A 461 11.98 4.00 -25.75
N PHE A 462 11.69 4.43 -26.97
CA PHE A 462 10.56 3.93 -27.74
C PHE A 462 11.03 3.13 -28.95
N TYR A 463 10.52 1.92 -29.11
CA TYR A 463 10.75 1.05 -30.26
C TYR A 463 9.46 0.84 -31.03
N SER A 464 9.50 0.97 -32.36
CA SER A 464 8.38 0.56 -33.23
C SER A 464 8.89 0.29 -34.64
N ARG A 465 8.31 -0.71 -35.31
CA ARG A 465 8.53 -0.93 -36.74
C ARG A 465 7.76 0.05 -37.62
N GLU A 466 6.73 0.70 -37.08
CA GLU A 466 5.92 1.69 -37.78
C GLU A 466 6.62 3.05 -37.83
N GLU A 467 7.07 3.46 -39.01
CA GLU A 467 7.77 4.74 -39.23
C GLU A 467 6.94 5.94 -38.75
N ARG A 468 5.62 5.89 -38.94
CA ARG A 468 4.70 6.93 -38.47
C ARG A 468 4.75 7.08 -36.94
N MET A 469 4.69 5.98 -36.19
CA MET A 469 4.76 6.03 -34.73
C MET A 469 6.10 6.54 -34.24
N ARG A 470 7.17 6.10 -34.90
CA ARG A 470 8.53 6.58 -34.62
C ARG A 470 8.64 8.10 -34.74
N LYS A 471 8.16 8.64 -35.86
CA LYS A 471 8.16 10.08 -36.10
C LYS A 471 7.30 10.84 -35.08
N MET A 472 6.09 10.35 -34.82
CA MET A 472 5.20 10.98 -33.84
C MET A 472 5.79 10.99 -32.43
N ALA A 473 6.47 9.91 -32.01
CA ALA A 473 7.12 9.86 -30.69
C ALA A 473 8.31 10.82 -30.59
N ALA A 474 9.12 10.94 -31.66
CA ALA A 474 10.27 11.85 -31.70
C ALA A 474 9.88 13.35 -31.74
N GLU A 475 8.70 13.66 -32.29
CA GLU A 475 8.18 15.03 -32.42
C GLU A 475 7.20 15.40 -31.29
N PHE A 476 6.90 14.48 -30.36
CA PHE A 476 5.94 14.72 -29.30
C PHE A 476 6.50 15.68 -28.24
N GLU A 477 5.71 16.70 -27.91
CA GLU A 477 6.02 17.66 -26.86
C GLU A 477 4.87 17.72 -25.86
N TYR A 478 5.21 17.83 -24.59
CA TYR A 478 4.23 17.89 -23.52
C TYR A 478 4.82 18.67 -22.34
N GLN A 479 3.97 19.35 -21.58
CA GLN A 479 4.39 20.05 -20.38
C GLN A 479 3.24 20.07 -19.37
N LYS A 480 3.54 19.85 -18.10
CA LYS A 480 2.59 19.91 -16.99
C LYS A 480 3.26 20.43 -15.72
N THR A 481 2.65 21.44 -15.11
CA THR A 481 3.06 21.94 -13.79
C THR A 481 2.48 21.09 -12.67
N LEU A 482 3.28 20.87 -11.64
CA LEU A 482 2.99 20.08 -10.44
C LEU A 482 3.08 21.02 -9.21
N PRO A 483 2.00 21.75 -8.86
CA PRO A 483 2.04 22.83 -7.88
C PRO A 483 2.36 22.39 -6.45
N ARG A 484 2.14 21.13 -6.06
CA ARG A 484 2.37 20.65 -4.68
C ARG A 484 3.82 20.27 -4.44
N THR A 485 4.43 19.64 -5.42
CA THR A 485 5.87 19.36 -5.47
C THR A 485 6.69 20.58 -5.90
N GLY A 486 6.04 21.63 -6.43
CA GLY A 486 6.73 22.82 -6.93
C GLY A 486 7.59 22.52 -8.16
N SER A 487 7.20 21.51 -8.94
CA SER A 487 7.93 21.01 -10.09
C SER A 487 7.16 21.21 -11.38
N GLU A 488 7.83 21.02 -12.50
CA GLU A 488 7.25 20.92 -13.82
C GLU A 488 7.82 19.70 -14.52
N ILE A 489 6.96 18.93 -15.18
CA ILE A 489 7.36 17.80 -16.00
C ILE A 489 7.15 18.11 -17.47
N SER A 490 8.06 17.68 -18.33
CA SER A 490 7.99 17.93 -19.76
C SER A 490 8.54 16.79 -20.60
N ILE A 491 8.08 16.73 -21.84
CA ILE A 491 8.73 16.01 -22.94
C ILE A 491 9.30 17.06 -23.88
N GLU A 492 10.60 17.02 -24.08
CA GLU A 492 11.34 18.01 -24.87
C GLU A 492 11.81 17.39 -26.19
N ARG A 493 11.67 18.14 -27.28
CA ARG A 493 12.23 17.74 -28.57
C ARG A 493 13.75 17.83 -28.54
N MET A 494 14.40 16.79 -29.05
CA MET A 494 15.85 16.73 -29.22
C MET A 494 16.26 16.98 -30.67
N GLY A 495 17.41 17.63 -30.85
CA GLY A 495 18.09 17.68 -32.15
C GLY A 495 18.87 16.39 -32.44
N ASP A 496 19.27 16.19 -33.70
CA ASP A 496 19.95 14.95 -34.14
C ASP A 496 21.24 14.66 -33.35
N ASP A 497 22.03 15.69 -33.03
CA ASP A 497 23.25 15.55 -32.23
C ASP A 497 22.94 15.17 -30.77
N GLU A 498 21.90 15.76 -30.18
CA GLU A 498 21.47 15.44 -28.82
C GLU A 498 20.94 14.01 -28.73
N ILE A 499 20.12 13.59 -29.71
CA ILE A 499 19.68 12.20 -29.85
C ILE A 499 20.89 11.28 -29.83
N ARG A 500 21.90 11.54 -30.67
CA ARG A 500 23.10 10.71 -30.74
C ARG A 500 23.86 10.64 -29.41
N ILE A 501 23.98 11.76 -28.70
CA ILE A 501 24.62 11.81 -27.39
C ILE A 501 23.84 10.97 -26.38
N ARG A 502 22.52 11.18 -26.26
CA ARG A 502 21.66 10.44 -25.31
C ARG A 502 21.61 8.94 -25.58
N MET A 503 21.71 8.55 -26.85
CA MET A 503 21.85 7.14 -27.22
C MET A 503 23.17 6.54 -26.71
N LEU A 504 24.29 7.24 -26.86
CA LEU A 504 25.60 6.79 -26.36
C LEU A 504 25.67 6.76 -24.83
N GLU A 505 25.10 7.76 -24.16
CA GLU A 505 24.99 7.80 -22.69
C GLU A 505 24.19 6.61 -22.18
N GLY A 506 23.04 6.31 -22.80
CA GLY A 506 22.24 5.14 -22.46
C GLY A 506 22.97 3.80 -22.64
N ILE A 507 23.72 3.64 -23.74
CA ILE A 507 24.56 2.44 -23.95
C ILE A 507 25.64 2.32 -22.88
N LEU A 508 26.26 3.45 -22.48
CA LEU A 508 27.31 3.48 -21.47
C LEU A 508 26.74 3.07 -20.10
N GLU A 509 25.64 3.69 -19.66
CA GLU A 509 24.99 3.38 -18.39
C GLU A 509 24.50 1.93 -18.35
N ALA A 510 23.88 1.45 -19.44
CA ALA A 510 23.47 0.06 -19.57
C ALA A 510 24.66 -0.92 -19.47
N THR A 511 25.79 -0.59 -20.10
CA THR A 511 26.99 -1.43 -20.05
C THR A 511 27.59 -1.45 -18.64
N GLU A 512 27.66 -0.31 -17.96
CA GLU A 512 28.15 -0.20 -16.59
C GLU A 512 27.30 -1.03 -15.61
N GLN A 513 25.97 -0.91 -15.69
CA GLN A 513 25.06 -1.66 -14.82
C GLN A 513 25.23 -3.17 -14.98
N ARG A 514 25.38 -3.66 -16.23
CA ARG A 514 25.65 -5.08 -16.48
C ARG A 514 26.99 -5.55 -15.91
N LEU A 515 28.04 -4.73 -16.03
CA LEU A 515 29.34 -5.05 -15.42
C LEU A 515 29.23 -5.15 -13.90
N LEU A 516 28.52 -4.23 -13.25
CA LEU A 516 28.28 -4.26 -11.80
C LEU A 516 27.45 -5.48 -11.37
N GLU A 517 26.50 -5.94 -12.19
CA GLU A 517 25.78 -7.20 -11.95
C GLU A 517 26.68 -8.43 -12.06
N TYR A 518 27.61 -8.44 -13.02
CA TYR A 518 28.59 -9.54 -13.14
C TYR A 518 29.55 -9.60 -11.96
N ILE A 519 30.10 -8.45 -11.55
CA ILE A 519 31.00 -8.36 -10.38
C ILE A 519 30.31 -8.90 -9.13
N ARG A 520 29.09 -8.45 -8.84
CA ARG A 520 28.31 -8.93 -7.68
C ARG A 520 28.09 -10.44 -7.70
N LYS A 521 27.80 -11.02 -8.88
CA LYS A 521 27.63 -12.48 -9.02
C LYS A 521 28.92 -13.27 -8.85
N GLU A 522 30.08 -12.67 -9.12
CA GLU A 522 31.38 -13.30 -8.84
C GLU A 522 31.76 -13.21 -7.37
N GLU A 523 31.40 -12.14 -6.66
CA GLU A 523 31.63 -12.00 -5.21
C GLU A 523 30.74 -12.93 -4.37
N GLU A 524 29.58 -13.32 -4.89
CA GLU A 524 28.66 -14.28 -4.26
C GLU A 524 28.99 -15.76 -4.54
N ARG A 525 30.00 -16.05 -5.38
CA ARG A 525 30.51 -17.40 -5.68
C ARG A 525 31.73 -17.73 -4.85
#